data_AF-A0A345Y305-F1
#
_entry.id   AF-A0A345Y305-F1
#
_cell.length_a   1.000
_cell.length_b   1.000
_cell.length_c   1.000
_cell.angle_alpha   90.00
_cell.angle_beta   90.00
_cell.angle_gamma   90.00
#
_symmetry.space_group_name_H-M   'P 1'
#
loop_
_entity.id
_entity.type
_entity.pdbx_description
1 polymer ?
#
loop_
_entity_poly.entity_id
_entity_poly.type
_entity_poly.pdbx_seq_one_letter_code
_entity_poly.pdbx_strand_id
1 'polypeptide(L)'
;MTRSQLKWGAVGLALIAVAAIKFTLISWYWNQNGKPVEAEPLNCVPQQGCELPGGGRLLFTRPPRQDAPFEIRVDGVSGDAPNAEFTMPVMDMGFNRYRFVPEGDGWRATVMLPVCATGERDWLMALEVEGKRYTVPFKMQ
;
A
#
# COMPACT_ATOMS: atom_id res chain seq x y z
N MET A 1 -38.18 -14.62 41.49
CA MET A 1 -37.65 -14.82 40.12
C MET A 1 -37.89 -16.25 39.69
N THR A 2 -38.59 -16.48 38.59
CA THR A 2 -38.79 -17.83 38.04
C THR A 2 -37.51 -18.31 37.35
N ARG A 3 -37.25 -19.62 37.32
CA ARG A 3 -36.05 -20.22 36.68
C ARG A 3 -35.87 -19.78 35.21
N SER A 4 -36.93 -19.36 34.52
CA SER A 4 -36.84 -18.83 33.15
C SER A 4 -36.22 -17.43 33.09
N GLN A 5 -36.56 -16.53 34.02
CA GLN A 5 -36.02 -15.17 34.05
C GLN A 5 -34.51 -15.14 34.32
N LEU A 6 -34.01 -16.03 35.17
CA LEU A 6 -32.56 -16.21 35.40
C LEU A 6 -31.83 -16.72 34.16
N LYS A 7 -32.44 -17.62 33.38
CA LYS A 7 -31.86 -18.11 32.11
C LYS A 7 -31.75 -16.99 31.07
N TRP A 8 -32.80 -16.18 30.92
CA TRP A 8 -32.77 -15.05 29.99
C TRP A 8 -31.79 -13.96 30.42
N GLY A 9 -31.67 -13.69 31.72
CA GLY A 9 -30.64 -12.80 32.27
C GLY A 9 -29.22 -13.30 31.95
N ALA A 10 -28.95 -14.59 32.15
CA ALA A 10 -27.66 -15.19 31.83
C ALA A 10 -27.34 -15.14 30.32
N VAL A 11 -28.34 -15.40 29.46
CA VAL A 11 -28.18 -15.29 28.00
C VAL A 11 -27.88 -13.85 27.58
N GLY A 12 -28.61 -12.87 28.13
CA GLY A 12 -28.36 -11.46 27.84
C GLY A 12 -26.94 -11.03 28.24
N LEU A 13 -26.49 -11.46 29.42
CA LEU A 13 -25.16 -11.15 29.94
C LEU A 13 -24.05 -11.80 29.09
N ALA A 14 -24.26 -13.04 28.64
CA ALA A 14 -23.36 -13.72 27.71
C ALA A 14 -23.26 -13.00 26.36
N LEU A 15 -24.38 -12.54 25.79
CA LEU A 15 -24.38 -11.79 24.54
C LEU A 15 -23.64 -10.45 24.64
N ILE A 16 -23.80 -9.74 25.75
CA ILE A 16 -23.07 -8.49 26.02
C ILE A 16 -21.56 -8.77 26.12
N ALA A 17 -21.16 -9.84 26.80
CA ALA A 17 -19.75 -10.23 26.90
C ALA A 17 -19.15 -10.54 25.52
N VAL A 18 -19.86 -11.30 24.67
CA VAL A 18 -19.41 -11.58 23.30
C VAL A 18 -19.31 -10.30 22.48
N ALA A 19 -20.27 -9.38 22.59
CA ALA A 19 -20.23 -8.10 21.88
C ALA A 19 -19.00 -7.26 22.29
N ALA A 20 -18.70 -7.20 23.59
CA ALA A 20 -17.53 -6.49 24.11
C ALA A 20 -16.22 -7.12 23.62
N ILE A 21 -16.12 -8.45 23.62
CA ILE A 21 -14.95 -9.18 23.10
C ILE A 21 -14.78 -8.91 21.60
N LYS A 22 -15.85 -8.95 20.80
CA LYS A 22 -15.74 -8.63 19.37
C LYS A 22 -15.32 -7.19 19.15
N PHE A 23 -15.90 -6.24 19.87
CA PHE A 23 -15.57 -4.82 19.72
C PHE A 23 -14.09 -4.55 20.05
N THR A 24 -13.58 -5.15 21.13
CA THR A 24 -12.17 -5.03 21.51
C THR A 24 -11.22 -5.64 20.48
N LEU A 25 -11.53 -6.84 19.97
CA LEU A 25 -10.74 -7.49 18.91
C LEU A 25 -10.73 -6.68 17.61
N ILE A 26 -11.89 -6.16 17.19
CA ILE A 26 -12.01 -5.34 15.98
C ILE A 26 -11.23 -4.04 16.13
N SER A 27 -11.36 -3.36 17.28
CA SER A 27 -10.64 -2.12 17.56
C SER A 27 -9.12 -2.34 17.54
N TRP A 28 -8.64 -3.42 18.15
CA TRP A 28 -7.22 -3.80 18.14
C TRP A 28 -6.71 -4.09 16.73
N TYR A 29 -7.48 -4.83 15.93
CA TYR A 29 -7.14 -5.12 14.54
C TYR A 29 -7.07 -3.85 13.69
N TRP A 30 -8.05 -2.94 13.85
CA TRP A 30 -8.05 -1.69 13.10
C TRP A 30 -6.91 -0.76 13.48
N ASN A 31 -6.55 -0.69 14.77
CA ASN A 31 -5.46 0.16 15.22
C ASN A 31 -4.08 -0.32 14.73
N GLN A 32 -3.92 -1.63 14.47
CA GLN A 32 -2.69 -2.16 13.88
C GLN A 32 -2.61 -1.93 12.37
N ASN A 33 -3.73 -2.09 11.65
CA ASN A 33 -3.74 -1.99 10.19
C ASN A 33 -4.05 -0.57 9.69
N GLY A 34 -4.53 0.30 10.57
CA GLY A 34 -5.15 1.58 10.22
C GLY A 34 -4.34 2.82 10.55
N LYS A 35 -3.05 2.68 10.90
CA LYS A 35 -2.15 3.83 10.86
C LYS A 35 -1.69 3.96 9.40
N PRO A 36 -2.26 4.86 8.58
CA PRO A 36 -1.66 5.16 7.29
C PRO A 36 -0.22 5.57 7.59
N VAL A 37 0.74 4.76 7.14
CA VAL A 37 2.15 5.15 7.18
C VAL A 37 2.20 6.45 6.39
N GLU A 38 2.43 7.56 7.08
CA GLU A 38 2.44 8.88 6.50
C GLU A 38 3.49 8.87 5.39
N ALA A 39 3.02 8.90 4.15
CA ALA A 39 3.86 8.61 3.01
C ALA A 39 4.72 9.83 2.70
N GLU A 40 6.03 9.72 2.93
CA GLU A 40 6.97 10.82 2.75
C GLU A 40 7.09 11.17 1.26
N PRO A 41 6.86 12.43 0.85
CA PRO A 41 6.94 12.81 -0.56
C PRO A 41 8.39 12.82 -1.04
N LEU A 42 8.69 12.08 -2.11
CA LEU A 42 9.97 12.13 -2.80
C LEU A 42 9.89 13.08 -3.99
N ASN A 43 10.54 14.23 -3.85
CA ASN A 43 10.66 15.22 -4.92
C ASN A 43 11.88 14.91 -5.80
N CYS A 44 11.72 13.95 -6.71
CA CYS A 44 12.76 13.52 -7.64
C CYS A 44 12.17 13.10 -8.98
N VAL A 45 13.02 12.91 -9.99
CA VAL A 45 12.63 12.35 -11.30
C VAL A 45 12.97 10.86 -11.31
N PRO A 46 11.98 9.94 -11.23
CA PRO A 46 12.27 8.51 -11.03
C PRO A 46 13.09 7.87 -12.14
N GLN A 47 13.03 8.40 -13.37
CA GLN A 47 13.82 7.94 -14.51
C GLN A 47 15.31 8.30 -14.39
N GLN A 48 15.67 9.30 -13.57
CA GLN A 48 17.05 9.67 -13.27
C GLN A 48 17.59 8.95 -12.02
N GLY A 49 16.69 8.33 -11.26
CA GLY A 49 16.97 7.69 -9.99
C GLY A 49 16.71 8.62 -8.80
N CYS A 50 16.18 8.05 -7.73
CA CYS A 50 15.84 8.71 -6.49
C CYS A 50 16.53 7.99 -5.33
N GLU A 51 17.31 8.72 -4.55
CA GLU A 51 17.84 8.21 -3.30
C GLU A 51 16.71 8.22 -2.25
N LEU A 52 16.52 7.11 -1.55
CA LEU A 52 15.51 6.99 -0.51
C LEU A 52 16.08 7.53 0.82
N PRO A 53 15.31 8.32 1.59
CA PRO A 53 15.73 8.79 2.92
C PRO A 53 16.13 7.67 3.89
N GLY A 54 15.59 6.46 3.69
CA GLY A 54 15.94 5.26 4.47
C GLY A 54 17.21 4.54 4.01
N GLY A 55 17.82 4.97 2.91
CA GLY A 55 18.87 4.23 2.21
C GLY A 55 18.31 3.45 1.02
N GLY A 56 19.17 3.23 0.04
CA GLY A 56 18.82 2.59 -1.23
C GLY A 56 18.35 3.59 -2.29
N ARG A 57 18.15 3.06 -3.50
CA ARG A 57 17.88 3.84 -4.70
C ARG A 57 16.72 3.26 -5.48
N LEU A 58 15.74 4.10 -5.79
CA LEU A 58 14.64 3.81 -6.70
C LEU A 58 14.97 4.29 -8.10
N LEU A 59 14.75 3.49 -9.13
CA LEU A 59 14.96 3.86 -10.53
C LEU A 59 13.90 3.27 -11.44
N PHE A 60 13.34 4.08 -12.34
CA PHE A 60 12.48 3.59 -13.41
C PHE A 60 13.36 3.24 -14.61
N THR A 61 13.73 1.97 -14.73
CA THR A 61 14.67 1.47 -15.76
C THR A 61 14.07 1.48 -17.15
N ARG A 62 12.74 1.38 -17.25
CA ARG A 62 11.99 1.69 -18.48
C ARG A 62 10.98 2.79 -18.18
N PRO A 63 10.81 3.77 -19.08
CA PRO A 63 9.86 4.85 -18.86
C PRO A 63 8.41 4.34 -18.87
N PRO A 64 7.53 4.92 -18.05
CA PRO A 64 6.12 4.56 -18.01
C PRO A 64 5.42 5.03 -19.28
N ARG A 65 4.82 4.10 -20.00
CA ARG A 65 4.02 4.34 -21.22
C ARG A 65 2.59 3.87 -21.00
N GLN A 66 1.64 4.51 -21.67
CA GLN A 66 0.22 4.12 -21.58
C GLN A 66 -0.08 2.73 -22.17
N ASP A 67 0.71 2.30 -23.16
CA ASP A 67 0.46 1.11 -23.97
C ASP A 67 1.47 -0.02 -23.75
N ALA A 68 2.39 0.14 -22.80
CA ALA A 68 3.45 -0.83 -22.57
C ALA A 68 3.82 -0.95 -21.09
N PRO A 69 4.20 -2.15 -20.63
CA PRO A 69 4.75 -2.31 -19.30
C PRO A 69 6.04 -1.53 -19.13
N PHE A 70 6.24 -0.99 -17.94
CA PHE A 70 7.48 -0.35 -17.53
C PHE A 70 8.11 -1.08 -16.36
N GLU A 71 9.37 -0.79 -16.10
CA GLU A 71 10.17 -1.49 -15.11
C GLU A 71 10.69 -0.52 -14.07
N ILE A 72 10.57 -0.94 -12.82
CA ILE A 72 11.03 -0.21 -11.64
C ILE A 72 12.04 -1.10 -10.93
N ARG A 73 13.13 -0.50 -10.48
CA ARG A 73 14.17 -1.15 -9.70
C ARG A 73 14.37 -0.43 -8.38
N VAL A 74 14.59 -1.21 -7.32
CA VAL A 74 14.99 -0.70 -6.00
C VAL A 74 16.25 -1.44 -5.58
N ASP A 75 17.34 -0.71 -5.38
CA ASP A 75 18.65 -1.24 -4.99
C ASP A 75 19.03 -0.77 -3.58
N GLY A 76 19.92 -1.50 -2.92
CA GLY A 76 20.50 -1.07 -1.63
C GLY A 76 19.53 -1.11 -0.45
N VAL A 77 18.45 -1.91 -0.55
CA VAL A 77 17.47 -2.15 0.51
C VAL A 77 17.45 -3.63 0.88
N SER A 78 17.17 -3.92 2.14
CA SER A 78 17.25 -5.25 2.74
C SER A 78 15.91 -5.69 3.33
N GLY A 79 15.79 -6.97 3.67
CA GLY A 79 14.58 -7.51 4.31
C GLY A 79 13.49 -7.90 3.31
N ASP A 80 12.25 -7.54 3.63
CA ASP A 80 11.07 -7.97 2.87
C ASP A 80 10.98 -7.30 1.49
N ALA A 81 10.41 -8.03 0.54
CA ALA A 81 10.19 -7.54 -0.82
C ALA A 81 9.37 -6.23 -0.81
N PRO A 82 9.86 -5.16 -1.47
CA PRO A 82 9.11 -3.92 -1.61
C PRO A 82 7.76 -4.12 -2.31
N ASN A 83 6.83 -3.21 -2.06
CA ASN A 83 5.55 -3.13 -2.76
C ASN A 83 5.33 -1.73 -3.32
N ALA A 84 4.73 -1.61 -4.50
CA ALA A 84 4.29 -0.36 -5.07
C ALA A 84 2.78 -0.37 -5.30
N GLU A 85 2.12 0.72 -4.92
CA GLU A 85 0.72 0.97 -5.17
C GLU A 85 0.58 2.25 -6.01
N PHE A 86 -0.29 2.22 -7.02
CA PHE A 86 -0.44 3.32 -7.97
C PHE A 86 -1.85 3.88 -7.92
N THR A 87 -1.95 5.20 -7.77
CA THR A 87 -3.21 5.93 -7.78
C THR A 87 -3.09 7.17 -8.67
N MET A 88 -4.22 7.68 -9.17
CA MET A 88 -4.26 9.01 -9.79
C MET A 88 -4.78 10.03 -8.78
N PRO A 89 -4.31 11.30 -8.80
CA PRO A 89 -4.75 12.33 -7.86
C PRO A 89 -6.25 12.64 -7.93
N VAL A 90 -6.84 12.54 -9.12
CA VAL A 90 -8.20 13.02 -9.40
C VAL A 90 -9.21 11.88 -9.49
N MET A 91 -8.76 10.62 -9.63
CA MET A 91 -9.63 9.48 -9.89
C MET A 91 -9.06 8.17 -9.34
N ASP A 92 -9.95 7.35 -8.77
CA ASP A 92 -9.59 6.01 -8.30
C ASP A 92 -9.53 5.03 -9.49
N MET A 93 -8.36 4.43 -9.69
CA MET A 93 -8.11 3.43 -10.73
C MET A 93 -8.18 1.99 -10.22
N GLY A 94 -8.70 1.81 -9.00
CA GLY A 94 -8.74 0.53 -8.32
C GLY A 94 -7.36 0.08 -7.83
N PHE A 95 -7.25 -1.22 -7.55
CA PHE A 95 -6.10 -1.81 -6.88
C PHE A 95 -4.92 -2.06 -7.83
N ASN A 96 -4.14 -1.03 -8.13
CA ASN A 96 -2.89 -1.16 -8.89
C ASN A 96 -1.72 -1.43 -7.93
N ARG A 97 -1.58 -2.68 -7.49
CA ARG A 97 -0.58 -3.11 -6.50
C ARG A 97 0.39 -4.12 -7.10
N TYR A 98 1.69 -3.86 -6.91
CA TYR A 98 2.76 -4.65 -7.50
C TYR A 98 3.79 -4.99 -6.43
N ARG A 99 4.05 -6.29 -6.27
CA ARG A 99 5.13 -6.78 -5.43
C ARG A 99 6.40 -6.90 -6.25
N PHE A 100 7.52 -6.44 -5.71
CA PHE A 100 8.80 -6.58 -6.36
C PHE A 100 9.32 -8.01 -6.21
N VAL A 101 10.05 -8.47 -7.22
CA VAL A 101 10.75 -9.76 -7.24
C VAL A 101 12.26 -9.53 -7.15
N PRO A 102 13.02 -10.45 -6.53
CA PRO A 102 14.46 -10.29 -6.39
C PRO A 102 15.15 -10.31 -7.76
N GLU A 103 16.14 -9.43 -7.95
CA GLU A 103 16.91 -9.32 -9.18
C GLU A 103 18.36 -8.86 -8.92
N GLY A 104 19.28 -9.83 -8.91
CA GLY A 104 20.67 -9.58 -8.49
C GLY A 104 20.70 -9.10 -7.04
N ASP A 105 21.42 -8.00 -6.78
CA ASP A 105 21.53 -7.39 -5.45
C ASP A 105 20.37 -6.42 -5.11
N GLY A 106 19.31 -6.42 -5.93
CA GLY A 106 18.18 -5.51 -5.77
C GLY A 106 16.84 -6.18 -6.07
N TRP A 107 15.84 -5.34 -6.31
CA TRP A 107 14.45 -5.73 -6.50
C TRP A 107 13.91 -5.11 -7.79
N ARG A 108 13.11 -5.86 -8.55
CA ARG A 108 12.45 -5.38 -9.77
C ARG A 108 10.94 -5.58 -9.71
N ALA A 109 10.18 -4.63 -10.23
CA ALA A 109 8.78 -4.81 -10.59
C ALA A 109 8.55 -4.44 -12.06
N THR A 110 7.74 -5.25 -12.74
CA THR A 110 7.20 -4.92 -14.06
C THR A 110 5.75 -4.50 -13.88
N VAL A 111 5.43 -3.27 -14.30
CA VAL A 111 4.16 -2.60 -13.99
C VAL A 111 3.43 -2.28 -15.29
N MET A 112 2.13 -2.58 -15.35
CA MET A 112 1.26 -2.21 -16.47
C MET A 112 0.03 -1.48 -15.92
N LEU A 113 -0.01 -0.16 -16.09
CA LEU A 113 -1.13 0.63 -15.59
C LEU A 113 -2.29 0.65 -16.59
N PRO A 114 -3.54 0.75 -16.10
CA PRO A 114 -4.70 0.86 -16.97
C PRO A 114 -4.67 2.18 -17.75
N VAL A 115 -5.22 2.13 -18.96
CA VAL A 115 -5.38 3.34 -19.79
C VAL A 115 -6.48 4.21 -19.19
N CYS A 116 -6.19 5.49 -19.00
CA CYS A 116 -7.16 6.46 -18.52
C CYS A 116 -8.09 6.92 -19.65
N ALA A 117 -9.40 6.71 -19.50
CA ALA A 117 -10.40 7.12 -20.49
C ALA A 117 -10.49 8.65 -20.69
N THR A 118 -10.15 9.44 -19.65
CA THR A 118 -10.14 10.91 -19.72
C THR A 118 -8.80 11.48 -20.18
N GLY A 119 -7.78 10.63 -20.38
CA GLY A 119 -6.45 11.04 -20.84
C GLY A 119 -5.54 11.57 -19.73
N GLU A 120 -5.93 11.48 -18.46
CA GLU A 120 -5.07 11.85 -17.33
C GLU A 120 -3.78 11.00 -17.31
N ARG A 121 -2.65 11.65 -17.02
CA ARG A 121 -1.31 11.02 -17.09
C ARG A 121 -0.54 11.15 -15.79
N ASP A 122 -1.09 11.86 -14.81
CA ASP A 122 -0.45 12.12 -13.54
C ASP A 122 -0.75 10.97 -12.57
N TRP A 123 0.32 10.33 -12.09
CA TRP A 123 0.25 9.19 -11.19
C TRP A 123 1.05 9.45 -9.92
N LEU A 124 0.56 8.88 -8.83
CA LEU A 124 1.25 8.79 -7.56
C LEU A 124 1.58 7.32 -7.32
N MET A 125 2.88 7.02 -7.19
CA MET A 125 3.33 5.72 -6.70
C MET A 125 3.57 5.82 -5.20
N ALA A 126 2.89 4.99 -4.41
CA ALA A 126 3.23 4.74 -3.02
C ALA A 126 4.14 3.51 -2.95
N LEU A 127 5.43 3.72 -2.66
CA LEU A 127 6.42 2.66 -2.48
C LEU A 127 6.53 2.31 -1.00
N GLU A 128 6.30 1.06 -0.65
CA GLU A 128 6.59 0.49 0.67
C GLU A 128 7.87 -0.32 0.63
N VAL A 129 8.84 0.05 1.48
CA VAL A 129 10.14 -0.61 1.57
C VAL A 129 10.69 -0.43 2.99
N GLU A 130 11.21 -1.51 3.58
CA GLU A 130 11.75 -1.51 4.95
C GLU A 130 10.80 -0.90 6.01
N GLY A 131 9.50 -1.11 5.85
CA GLY A 131 8.46 -0.56 6.75
C GLY A 131 8.23 0.96 6.61
N LYS A 132 8.87 1.62 5.66
CA LYS A 132 8.63 3.03 5.30
C LYS A 132 7.78 3.10 4.04
N ARG A 133 7.02 4.19 3.91
CA ARG A 133 6.18 4.47 2.74
C ARG A 133 6.58 5.80 2.12
N TYR A 134 6.82 5.81 0.82
CA TYR A 134 7.22 6.98 0.04
C TYR A 134 6.21 7.28 -1.05
N THR A 135 5.85 8.54 -1.24
CA THR A 135 5.00 8.97 -2.36
C THR A 135 5.87 9.57 -3.47
N VAL A 136 5.77 9.02 -4.67
CA VAL A 136 6.58 9.41 -5.82
C VAL A 136 5.65 9.83 -6.96
N PRO A 137 5.51 11.13 -7.24
CA PRO A 137 4.74 11.60 -8.38
C PRO A 137 5.50 11.34 -9.69
N PHE A 138 4.79 10.90 -10.73
CA PHE A 138 5.34 10.78 -12.08
C PHE A 138 4.26 10.96 -13.14
N LYS A 139 4.68 11.19 -14.38
CA LYS A 139 3.79 11.27 -15.54
C LYS A 139 4.04 10.11 -16.49
N MET A 140 2.97 9.52 -17.04
CA MET A 140 3.08 8.59 -18.16
C MET A 140 3.43 9.32 -19.47
N GLN A 141 4.30 8.71 -20.28
CA GLN A 141 4.74 9.19 -21.60
C GLN A 141 3.86 8.71 -22.74
#